data_AF-A0A9D6CHJ2-F1
#
_entry.id   AF-A0A9D6CHJ2-F1
#
_cell.length_a   1.000
_cell.length_b   1.000
_cell.length_c   1.000
_cell.angle_alpha   90.00
_cell.angle_beta   90.00
_cell.angle_gamma   90.00
#
_symmetry.space_group_name_H-M   'P 1'
#
loop_
_entity.id
_entity.type
_entity.pdbx_description
1 polymer ?
#
loop_
_entity_poly.entity_id
_entity_poly.type
_entity_poly.pdbx_seq_one_letter_code
_entity_poly.pdbx_strand_id
1 'polypeptide(L)'
;MRYTLVATAAVAALCGVAQAEFIPNAIAQVNATEAELLGAGYTRVGTAPFVSNLSGDCAVNGCVDYVGFEGALPNKGYFQFQFLDYIYNPTYYSGMFAIMNINFGGSTITPASFISQVNALTAQTGITAKFTNEASDAQQSSFFNEWLPTDLDSAIVFNWVPTNPPSSPGLSQVFTFAWNLDNVTAFNNGLTANAIYGVPAPGAVALLGLAGLAGRRRR
;
A
#
# COMPACT_ATOMS: atom_id res chain seq x y z
N MET A 1 -50.86 11.99 -42.72
CA MET A 1 -49.97 12.74 -41.81
C MET A 1 -50.08 12.16 -40.42
N ARG A 2 -49.03 11.49 -39.95
CA ARG A 2 -48.68 11.28 -38.54
C ARG A 2 -47.27 10.69 -38.54
N TYR A 3 -46.29 11.55 -38.31
CA TYR A 3 -44.89 11.19 -38.13
C TYR A 3 -44.73 10.60 -36.73
N THR A 4 -44.17 9.41 -36.63
CA THR A 4 -43.70 8.88 -35.35
C THR A 4 -42.18 8.87 -35.40
N LEU A 5 -41.58 9.94 -34.87
CA LEU A 5 -40.15 10.06 -34.62
C LEU A 5 -39.85 9.15 -33.42
N VAL A 6 -39.26 7.98 -33.66
CA VAL A 6 -38.67 7.17 -32.60
C VAL A 6 -37.27 7.74 -32.36
N ALA A 7 -37.14 8.54 -31.30
CA ALA A 7 -35.84 8.95 -30.79
C ALA A 7 -35.17 7.74 -30.12
N THR A 8 -34.29 7.06 -30.86
CA THR A 8 -33.32 6.14 -30.27
C THR A 8 -32.37 6.94 -29.39
N ALA A 9 -32.58 6.89 -28.09
CA ALA A 9 -31.64 7.39 -27.11
C ALA A 9 -30.34 6.59 -27.24
N ALA A 10 -29.28 7.26 -27.72
CA ALA A 10 -27.93 6.75 -27.58
C ALA A 10 -27.63 6.66 -26.08
N VAL A 11 -27.59 5.45 -25.54
CA VAL A 11 -26.98 5.19 -24.25
C VAL A 11 -25.50 5.45 -24.44
N ALA A 12 -25.07 6.68 -24.13
CA ALA A 12 -23.67 6.94 -23.84
C ALA A 12 -23.32 6.08 -22.64
N ALA A 13 -22.76 4.90 -22.89
CA ALA A 13 -22.06 4.14 -21.88
C ALA A 13 -20.93 5.05 -21.41
N LEU A 14 -21.17 5.75 -20.29
CA LEU A 14 -20.12 6.28 -19.46
C LEU A 14 -19.31 5.08 -18.97
N CYS A 15 -18.35 4.65 -19.80
CA CYS A 15 -17.17 3.98 -19.29
C CYS A 15 -16.53 5.02 -18.37
N GLY A 16 -16.85 4.94 -17.08
CA GLY A 16 -16.06 5.58 -16.06
C GLY A 16 -14.66 5.01 -16.19
N VAL A 17 -13.79 5.73 -16.92
CA VAL A 17 -12.37 5.67 -16.62
C VAL A 17 -12.27 6.08 -15.17
N ALA A 18 -12.02 5.13 -14.27
CA ALA A 18 -11.58 5.47 -12.94
C ALA A 18 -10.28 6.23 -13.15
N GLN A 19 -10.36 7.56 -13.18
CA GLN A 19 -9.19 8.40 -13.36
C GLN A 19 -8.28 8.12 -12.17
N ALA A 20 -6.98 8.01 -12.44
CA ALA A 20 -5.96 8.25 -11.45
C ALA A 20 -6.26 9.63 -10.85
N GLU A 21 -6.85 9.66 -9.65
CA GLU A 21 -7.08 10.94 -8.98
C GLU A 21 -5.84 11.21 -8.14
N PHE A 22 -4.91 11.97 -8.70
CA PHE A 22 -3.91 12.63 -7.87
C PHE A 22 -4.66 13.50 -6.87
N ILE A 23 -4.46 13.26 -5.57
CA ILE A 23 -5.12 14.02 -4.51
C ILE A 23 -4.11 15.03 -3.98
N PRO A 24 -4.27 16.34 -4.30
CA PRO A 24 -3.38 17.36 -3.80
C PRO A 24 -3.40 17.35 -2.26
N ASN A 25 -2.22 17.49 -1.66
CA ASN A 25 -2.05 17.62 -0.21
C ASN A 25 -2.45 16.39 0.63
N ALA A 26 -2.77 15.25 0.01
CA ALA A 26 -2.97 14.01 0.77
C ALA A 26 -1.65 13.51 1.38
N ILE A 27 -1.70 13.09 2.65
CA ILE A 27 -0.54 12.55 3.37
C ILE A 27 -0.06 11.26 2.73
N ALA A 28 -1.01 10.40 2.36
CA ALA A 28 -0.77 9.17 1.61
C ALA A 28 -1.78 9.13 0.46
N GLN A 29 -1.35 8.63 -0.69
CA GLN A 29 -2.22 8.42 -1.84
C GLN A 29 -1.78 7.20 -2.64
N VAL A 30 -2.78 6.58 -3.27
CA VAL A 30 -2.64 5.44 -4.17
C VAL A 30 -3.35 5.78 -5.48
N ASN A 31 -3.03 5.06 -6.55
CA ASN A 31 -3.60 5.22 -7.89
C ASN A 31 -3.12 6.45 -8.69
N ALA A 32 -2.36 7.38 -8.09
CA ALA A 32 -1.70 8.45 -8.85
C ALA A 32 -0.65 7.87 -9.82
N THR A 33 -0.59 8.41 -11.03
CA THR A 33 0.43 8.03 -12.01
C THR A 33 1.78 8.65 -11.68
N GLU A 34 2.84 8.03 -12.21
CA GLU A 34 4.20 8.56 -12.09
C GLU A 34 4.31 9.99 -12.63
N ALA A 35 3.68 10.26 -13.79
CA ALA A 35 3.72 11.58 -14.41
C ALA A 35 3.05 12.66 -13.54
N GLU A 36 1.92 12.35 -12.90
CA GLU A 36 1.24 13.27 -11.99
C GLU A 36 2.08 13.54 -10.74
N LEU A 37 2.67 12.50 -10.16
CA LEU A 37 3.51 12.62 -8.98
C LEU A 37 4.79 13.43 -9.28
N LEU A 38 5.46 13.15 -10.40
CA LEU A 38 6.61 13.94 -10.86
C LEU A 38 6.23 15.39 -11.17
N GLY A 39 5.10 15.61 -11.86
CA GLY A 39 4.57 16.95 -12.14
C GLY A 39 4.22 17.73 -10.87
N ALA A 40 3.80 17.04 -9.81
CA ALA A 40 3.57 17.61 -8.49
C ALA A 40 4.85 17.72 -7.64
N GLY A 41 6.02 17.30 -8.12
CA GLY A 41 7.30 17.41 -7.41
C GLY A 41 7.58 16.32 -6.37
N TYR A 42 6.93 15.15 -6.48
CA TYR A 42 7.31 13.98 -5.68
C TYR A 42 8.59 13.35 -6.22
N THR A 43 9.43 12.84 -5.31
CA THR A 43 10.66 12.13 -5.65
C THR A 43 10.43 10.62 -5.62
N ARG A 44 10.84 9.92 -6.69
CA ARG A 44 10.79 8.45 -6.70
C ARG A 44 11.89 7.89 -5.80
N VAL A 45 11.55 6.90 -4.98
CA VAL A 45 12.55 6.02 -4.35
C VAL A 45 12.69 4.74 -5.16
N GLY A 46 13.93 4.36 -5.44
CA GLY A 46 14.25 3.30 -6.40
C GLY A 46 14.23 3.77 -7.87
N THR A 47 14.84 2.97 -8.75
CA THR A 47 14.93 3.24 -10.19
C THR A 47 14.01 2.35 -11.04
N ALA A 48 13.37 1.36 -10.42
CA ALA A 48 12.38 0.46 -11.02
C ALA A 48 11.34 0.07 -9.96
N PRO A 49 10.15 -0.45 -10.34
CA PRO A 49 9.24 -1.05 -9.39
C PRO A 49 9.94 -2.18 -8.61
N PHE A 50 9.81 -2.17 -7.30
CA PHE A 50 10.29 -3.25 -6.45
C PHE A 50 9.46 -4.50 -6.71
N VAL A 51 10.11 -5.62 -7.02
CA VAL A 51 9.44 -6.87 -7.39
C VAL A 51 9.56 -7.85 -6.24
N SER A 52 8.43 -8.18 -5.64
CA SER A 52 8.32 -9.21 -4.62
C SER A 52 8.14 -10.58 -5.27
N ASN A 53 8.86 -11.58 -4.79
CA ASN A 53 8.82 -12.94 -5.32
C ASN A 53 7.89 -13.83 -4.50
N LEU A 54 7.35 -14.87 -5.13
CA LEU A 54 6.75 -15.99 -4.41
C LEU A 54 7.70 -16.51 -3.34
N SER A 55 7.15 -16.79 -2.17
CA SER A 55 8.00 -17.16 -1.04
C SER A 55 7.56 -18.49 -0.43
N GLY A 56 8.52 -19.42 -0.43
CA GLY A 56 8.42 -20.77 0.14
C GLY A 56 7.20 -21.60 -0.28
N ASP A 57 6.89 -22.59 0.56
CA ASP A 57 5.78 -23.52 0.34
C ASP A 57 4.39 -22.88 0.52
N CYS A 58 4.32 -21.68 1.11
CA CYS A 58 3.05 -21.00 1.34
C CYS A 58 2.62 -20.09 0.18
N ALA A 59 3.40 -20.03 -0.92
CA ALA A 59 3.01 -19.33 -2.15
C ALA A 59 1.57 -19.64 -2.60
N VAL A 60 1.09 -20.87 -2.39
CA VAL A 60 -0.30 -21.30 -2.65
C VAL A 60 -1.38 -20.50 -1.90
N ASN A 61 -1.00 -19.85 -0.79
CA ASN A 61 -1.84 -18.96 0.01
C ASN A 61 -1.62 -17.48 -0.31
N GLY A 62 -0.91 -17.18 -1.40
CA GLY A 62 -0.60 -15.81 -1.85
C GLY A 62 0.68 -15.22 -1.26
N CYS A 63 1.53 -16.03 -0.63
CA CYS A 63 2.71 -15.52 0.05
C CYS A 63 3.80 -14.98 -0.86
N VAL A 64 4.36 -13.83 -0.49
CA VAL A 64 5.42 -13.16 -1.22
C VAL A 64 6.39 -12.43 -0.29
N ASP A 65 7.63 -12.23 -0.75
CA ASP A 65 8.68 -11.56 0.02
C ASP A 65 8.38 -10.07 0.30
N TYR A 66 8.98 -9.55 1.36
CA TYR A 66 8.95 -8.12 1.64
C TYR A 66 9.83 -7.35 0.66
N VAL A 67 9.31 -6.28 0.05
CA VAL A 67 10.10 -5.44 -0.86
C VAL A 67 9.86 -3.95 -0.64
N GLY A 68 10.94 -3.19 -0.76
CA GLY A 68 10.89 -1.75 -0.53
C GLY A 68 12.26 -1.10 -0.53
N PHE A 69 12.30 0.07 0.08
CA PHE A 69 13.47 0.93 0.17
C PHE A 69 13.83 1.16 1.64
N GLU A 70 15.11 0.95 1.95
CA GLU A 70 15.73 1.30 3.22
C GLU A 70 16.69 2.47 3.00
N GLY A 71 16.55 3.54 3.78
CA GLY A 71 17.39 4.72 3.68
C GLY A 71 16.61 6.03 3.91
N ALA A 72 17.30 7.15 3.71
CA ALA A 72 16.65 8.46 3.87
C ALA A 72 15.49 8.62 2.87
N LEU A 73 14.26 8.71 3.38
CA LEU A 73 13.09 8.97 2.54
C LEU A 73 12.93 10.48 2.33
N PRO A 74 12.62 10.94 1.09
CA PRO A 74 12.24 12.33 0.85
C PRO A 74 10.92 12.65 1.55
N ASN A 75 10.72 13.90 1.99
CA ASN A 75 9.45 14.34 2.58
C ASN A 75 8.26 14.12 1.64
N LYS A 76 8.49 14.30 0.34
CA LYS A 76 7.52 14.08 -0.71
C LYS A 76 8.06 13.02 -1.65
N GLY A 77 7.52 11.82 -1.54
CA GLY A 77 8.05 10.70 -2.30
C GLY A 77 7.01 9.68 -2.71
N TYR A 78 7.42 8.81 -3.61
CA TYR A 78 6.63 7.65 -4.00
C TYR A 78 7.54 6.49 -4.33
N PHE A 79 7.00 5.29 -4.19
CA PHE A 79 7.63 4.08 -4.68
C PHE A 79 6.60 3.25 -5.43
N GLN A 80 7.12 2.39 -6.29
CA GLN A 80 6.34 1.46 -7.08
C GLN A 80 6.73 0.05 -6.69
N PHE A 81 5.77 -0.85 -6.68
CA PHE A 81 6.02 -2.25 -6.39
C PHE A 81 5.02 -3.16 -7.11
N GLN A 82 5.40 -4.41 -7.29
CA GLN A 82 4.60 -5.45 -7.94
C GLN A 82 4.96 -6.82 -7.38
N PHE A 83 4.13 -7.81 -7.64
CA PHE A 83 4.35 -9.18 -7.20
C PHE A 83 4.56 -10.08 -8.40
N LEU A 84 5.58 -10.92 -8.33
CA LEU A 84 5.82 -11.99 -9.27
C LEU A 84 5.03 -13.22 -8.86
N ASP A 85 4.26 -13.75 -9.80
CA ASP A 85 3.50 -15.00 -9.72
C ASP A 85 2.53 -15.07 -8.54
N TYR A 86 2.03 -13.92 -8.05
CA TYR A 86 1.11 -13.87 -6.91
C TYR A 86 -0.16 -14.70 -7.15
N ILE A 87 -0.44 -15.60 -6.21
CA ILE A 87 -1.63 -16.44 -6.19
C ILE A 87 -2.68 -15.78 -5.32
N TYR A 88 -3.72 -15.23 -5.94
CA TYR A 88 -4.79 -14.57 -5.20
C TYR A 88 -5.59 -15.56 -4.34
N ASN A 89 -5.54 -15.35 -3.02
CA ASN A 89 -6.36 -16.08 -2.06
C ASN A 89 -7.38 -15.14 -1.39
N PRO A 90 -8.68 -15.18 -1.78
CA PRO A 90 -9.69 -14.28 -1.24
C PRO A 90 -9.99 -14.50 0.25
N THR A 91 -9.64 -15.66 0.82
CA THR A 91 -9.89 -15.96 2.24
C THR A 91 -9.05 -15.08 3.16
N TYR A 92 -7.80 -14.81 2.78
CA TYR A 92 -6.83 -14.06 3.60
C TYR A 92 -6.62 -12.62 3.10
N TYR A 93 -7.01 -12.32 1.86
CA TYR A 93 -6.80 -11.00 1.27
C TYR A 93 -7.66 -9.90 1.93
N SER A 94 -7.02 -8.99 2.65
CA SER A 94 -7.62 -7.77 3.23
C SER A 94 -7.22 -6.47 2.53
N GLY A 95 -6.49 -6.58 1.41
CA GLY A 95 -6.00 -5.44 0.66
C GLY A 95 -4.50 -5.47 0.44
N MET A 96 -3.98 -4.28 0.16
CA MET A 96 -2.60 -3.95 -0.11
C MET A 96 -2.09 -3.05 1.00
N PHE A 97 -0.83 -3.22 1.36
CA PHE A 97 -0.24 -2.56 2.49
C PHE A 97 1.07 -1.88 2.11
N ALA A 98 1.26 -0.67 2.62
CA ALA A 98 2.55 -0.02 2.67
C ALA A 98 2.94 0.19 4.14
N ILE A 99 4.18 -0.14 4.48
CA ILE A 99 4.71 0.00 5.83
C ILE A 99 5.74 1.10 5.78
N MET A 100 5.59 2.11 6.65
CA MET A 100 6.55 3.20 6.75
C MET A 100 7.09 3.30 8.17
N ASN A 101 8.41 3.22 8.31
CA ASN A 101 9.07 3.48 9.58
C ASN A 101 9.28 4.99 9.74
N ILE A 102 8.42 5.62 10.54
CA ILE A 102 8.44 7.06 10.79
C ILE A 102 9.06 7.30 12.16
N ASN A 103 10.11 8.10 12.19
CA ASN A 103 10.71 8.60 13.41
C ASN A 103 9.93 9.81 13.92
N PHE A 104 9.27 9.63 15.06
CA PHE A 104 8.54 10.69 15.77
C PHE A 104 9.39 11.50 16.76
N GLY A 105 10.66 11.16 16.94
CA GLY A 105 11.56 11.82 17.87
C GLY A 105 11.81 13.28 17.51
N GLY A 106 11.46 14.19 18.42
CA GLY A 106 11.57 15.64 18.21
C GLY A 106 10.32 16.30 17.63
N SER A 107 9.31 15.53 17.25
CA SER A 107 8.04 16.05 16.76
C SER A 107 7.07 16.41 17.88
N THR A 108 6.19 17.37 17.61
CA THR A 108 5.03 17.69 18.47
C THR A 108 3.85 16.74 18.27
N ILE A 109 3.96 15.78 17.34
CA ILE A 109 2.87 14.87 16.96
C ILE A 109 3.19 13.45 17.37
N THR A 110 2.17 12.77 17.87
CA THR A 110 2.23 11.36 18.23
C THR A 110 1.86 10.47 17.05
N PRO A 111 2.30 9.20 17.03
CA PRO A 111 1.85 8.21 16.04
C PRO A 111 0.32 8.13 15.91
N ALA A 112 -0.40 8.18 17.03
CA ALA A 112 -1.87 8.14 17.03
C ALA A 112 -2.49 9.38 16.36
N SER A 113 -1.95 10.57 16.62
CA SER A 113 -2.40 11.81 15.97
C SER A 113 -2.08 11.81 14.47
N PHE A 114 -0.94 11.24 14.06
CA PHE A 114 -0.60 11.05 12.66
C PHE A 114 -1.58 10.10 11.95
N ILE A 115 -1.85 8.92 12.54
CA ILE A 115 -2.86 7.98 12.04
C ILE A 115 -4.22 8.66 11.89
N SER A 116 -4.66 9.43 12.89
CA SER A 116 -5.94 10.14 12.83
C SER A 116 -6.01 11.14 11.67
N GLN A 117 -4.90 11.78 11.31
CA GLN A 117 -4.85 12.73 10.19
C GLN A 117 -4.88 12.03 8.83
N VAL A 118 -4.17 10.90 8.69
CA VAL A 118 -4.29 10.06 7.49
C VAL A 118 -5.74 9.58 7.34
N ASN A 119 -6.32 9.09 8.43
CA ASN A 119 -7.67 8.52 8.42
C ASN A 119 -8.77 9.58 8.20
N ALA A 120 -8.51 10.85 8.50
CA ALA A 120 -9.41 11.94 8.16
C ALA A 120 -9.59 12.11 6.64
N LEU A 121 -8.65 11.60 5.83
CA LEU A 121 -8.67 11.65 4.36
C LEU A 121 -9.07 10.30 3.74
N THR A 122 -9.46 9.28 4.52
CA THR A 122 -9.80 7.95 3.99
C THR A 122 -10.94 7.98 2.97
N ALA A 123 -11.95 8.83 3.16
CA ALA A 123 -13.07 8.94 2.22
C ALA A 123 -12.64 9.44 0.82
N GLN A 124 -11.50 10.15 0.73
CA GLN A 124 -10.95 10.66 -0.52
C GLN A 124 -9.89 9.72 -1.07
N THR A 125 -8.99 9.23 -0.22
CA THR A 125 -7.80 8.46 -0.61
C THR A 125 -8.05 6.94 -0.71
N GLY A 126 -9.08 6.43 -0.04
CA GLY A 126 -9.29 4.99 0.15
C GLY A 126 -8.25 4.33 1.06
N ILE A 127 -7.37 5.10 1.70
CA ILE A 127 -6.28 4.61 2.55
C ILE A 127 -6.66 4.73 4.02
N THR A 128 -6.37 3.68 4.78
CA THR A 128 -6.45 3.69 6.25
C THR A 128 -5.07 3.42 6.84
N ALA A 129 -4.60 4.26 7.75
CA ALA A 129 -3.43 4.02 8.57
C ALA A 129 -3.79 3.31 9.88
N LYS A 130 -2.91 2.41 10.33
CA LYS A 130 -3.06 1.59 11.54
C LYS A 130 -1.68 1.35 12.18
N PHE A 131 -1.69 0.98 13.46
CA PHE A 131 -0.51 0.37 14.07
C PHE A 131 -0.32 -1.08 13.57
N THR A 132 0.90 -1.59 13.70
CA THR A 132 1.26 -2.97 13.32
C THR A 132 0.44 -4.04 14.05
N ASN A 133 0.02 -3.77 15.29
CA ASN A 133 -0.84 -4.67 16.09
C ASN A 133 -2.34 -4.55 15.75
N GLU A 134 -2.72 -3.65 14.84
CA GLU A 134 -4.11 -3.47 14.38
C GLU A 134 -4.30 -3.85 12.92
N ALA A 135 -3.20 -3.96 12.17
CA ALA A 135 -3.20 -4.35 10.76
C ALA A 135 -3.10 -5.88 10.64
N SER A 136 -4.11 -6.49 10.00
CA SER A 136 -4.24 -7.93 9.87
C SER A 136 -4.76 -8.37 8.50
N ASP A 137 -4.74 -9.69 8.27
CA ASP A 137 -5.45 -10.34 7.18
C ASP A 137 -6.97 -10.26 7.37
N ALA A 138 -7.73 -10.73 6.37
CA ALA A 138 -9.19 -10.66 6.39
C ALA A 138 -9.82 -11.53 7.51
N GLN A 139 -9.10 -12.55 7.99
CA GLN A 139 -9.54 -13.44 9.07
C GLN A 139 -9.12 -12.96 10.47
N GLN A 140 -8.32 -11.89 10.56
CA GLN A 140 -7.66 -11.46 11.81
C GLN A 140 -6.83 -12.58 12.45
N SER A 141 -6.22 -13.44 11.62
CA SER A 141 -5.39 -14.57 12.04
C SER A 141 -3.88 -14.29 11.98
N SER A 142 -3.49 -13.17 11.40
CA SER A 142 -2.08 -12.77 11.25
C SER A 142 -1.95 -11.27 11.32
N PHE A 143 -1.25 -10.76 12.34
CA PHE A 143 -0.98 -9.33 12.52
C PHE A 143 0.46 -8.98 12.13
N PHE A 144 0.70 -7.76 11.68
CA PHE A 144 2.03 -7.33 11.24
C PHE A 144 3.08 -7.43 12.36
N ASN A 145 2.72 -7.11 13.61
CA ASN A 145 3.63 -7.18 14.76
C ASN A 145 4.07 -8.61 15.15
N GLU A 146 3.52 -9.66 14.53
CA GLU A 146 3.87 -11.05 14.85
C GLU A 146 5.07 -11.57 14.05
N TRP A 147 5.37 -10.93 12.92
CA TRP A 147 6.37 -11.43 11.97
C TRP A 147 7.24 -10.32 11.35
N LEU A 148 6.87 -9.04 11.50
CA LEU A 148 7.76 -7.96 11.12
C LEU A 148 9.06 -8.02 11.94
N PRO A 149 10.19 -7.64 11.34
CA PRO A 149 11.40 -7.33 12.09
C PRO A 149 11.12 -6.31 13.21
N THR A 150 11.75 -6.50 14.38
CA THR A 150 11.48 -5.69 15.58
C THR A 150 11.77 -4.20 15.40
N ASP A 151 12.64 -3.84 14.46
CA ASP A 151 12.92 -2.45 14.07
C ASP A 151 11.75 -1.77 13.33
N LEU A 152 10.76 -2.55 12.89
CA LEU A 152 9.53 -2.09 12.26
C LEU A 152 8.29 -2.25 13.16
N ASP A 153 8.45 -2.69 14.42
CA ASP A 153 7.31 -2.88 15.34
C ASP A 153 6.48 -1.60 15.53
N SER A 154 7.13 -0.43 15.52
CA SER A 154 6.49 0.88 15.66
C SER A 154 6.13 1.54 14.33
N ALA A 155 6.25 0.83 13.20
CA ALA A 155 5.92 1.39 11.90
C ALA A 155 4.42 1.71 11.76
N ILE A 156 4.11 2.65 10.87
CA ILE A 156 2.74 2.93 10.48
C ILE A 156 2.40 2.09 9.26
N VAL A 157 1.29 1.37 9.34
CA VAL A 157 0.79 0.50 8.27
C VAL A 157 -0.35 1.20 7.55
N PHE A 158 -0.18 1.46 6.26
CA PHE A 158 -1.18 2.03 5.37
C PHE A 158 -1.84 0.90 4.58
N ASN A 159 -3.17 0.77 4.67
CA ASN A 159 -3.95 -0.24 3.97
C ASN A 159 -4.88 0.42 2.95
N TRP A 160 -4.98 -0.17 1.76
CA TRP A 160 -6.01 0.14 0.77
C TRP A 160 -6.44 -1.12 0.01
N VAL A 161 -7.63 -1.11 -0.59
CA VAL A 161 -8.07 -2.18 -1.48
C VAL A 161 -8.01 -1.66 -2.92
N PRO A 162 -7.08 -2.15 -3.76
CA PRO A 162 -7.04 -1.77 -5.17
C PRO A 162 -8.28 -2.30 -5.89
N THR A 163 -8.72 -1.59 -6.94
CA THR A 163 -9.86 -1.98 -7.79
C THR A 163 -9.72 -3.40 -8.33
N ASN A 164 -8.49 -3.74 -8.75
CA ASN A 164 -8.14 -5.09 -9.15
C ASN A 164 -7.15 -5.65 -8.12
N PRO A 165 -7.46 -6.74 -7.42
CA PRO A 165 -6.48 -7.38 -6.56
C PRO A 165 -5.28 -7.86 -7.40
N PRO A 166 -4.08 -7.95 -6.80
CA PRO A 166 -2.97 -8.59 -7.47
C PRO A 166 -3.37 -10.02 -7.84
N SER A 167 -3.15 -10.39 -9.10
CA SER A 167 -3.46 -11.71 -9.64
C SER A 167 -2.55 -11.98 -10.83
N SER A 168 -2.19 -13.25 -11.06
CA SER A 168 -1.31 -13.63 -12.18
C SER A 168 -1.52 -15.11 -12.56
N PRO A 169 -1.03 -15.52 -13.75
CA PRO A 169 0.38 -15.92 -13.87
C PRO A 169 1.28 -14.81 -14.45
N GLY A 170 2.52 -14.69 -13.96
CA GLY A 170 3.49 -13.64 -14.31
C GLY A 170 3.59 -12.49 -13.31
N LEU A 171 4.08 -11.33 -13.75
CA LEU A 171 4.11 -10.12 -12.92
C LEU A 171 2.71 -9.51 -12.80
N SER A 172 2.31 -9.16 -11.58
CA SER A 172 1.11 -8.36 -11.33
C SER A 172 1.25 -6.97 -11.95
N GLN A 173 0.15 -6.21 -11.95
CA GLN A 173 0.23 -4.78 -12.23
C GLN A 173 1.16 -4.05 -11.24
N VAL A 174 1.68 -2.90 -11.66
CA VAL A 174 2.46 -2.00 -10.81
C VAL A 174 1.50 -1.23 -9.90
N PHE A 175 1.77 -1.28 -8.60
CA PHE A 175 1.12 -0.47 -7.59
C PHE A 175 2.02 0.71 -7.24
N THR A 176 1.42 1.89 -7.12
CA THR A 176 2.10 3.11 -6.69
C THR A 176 1.56 3.52 -5.33
N PHE A 177 2.46 3.71 -4.38
CA PHE A 177 2.17 4.35 -3.10
C PHE A 177 3.00 5.61 -2.99
N ALA A 178 2.33 6.73 -2.72
CA ALA A 178 2.96 8.03 -2.57
C ALA A 178 2.62 8.64 -1.22
N TRP A 179 3.54 9.44 -0.70
CA TRP A 179 3.41 10.15 0.56
C TRP A 179 3.85 11.59 0.44
N ASN A 180 3.21 12.46 1.20
CA ASN A 180 3.55 13.87 1.32
C ASN A 180 3.53 14.29 2.78
N LEU A 181 4.73 14.40 3.34
CA LEU A 181 4.95 14.83 4.71
C LEU A 181 5.06 16.35 4.84
N ASP A 182 5.10 17.09 3.72
CA ASP A 182 5.18 18.56 3.73
C ASP A 182 3.84 19.22 4.11
N ASN A 183 2.72 18.57 3.77
CA ASN A 183 1.37 19.14 3.92
C ASN A 183 0.65 18.77 5.21
N VAL A 184 1.28 17.97 6.04
CA VAL A 184 0.69 17.67 7.33
C VAL A 184 0.99 18.87 8.24
N THR A 185 -0.05 19.51 8.78
CA THR A 185 0.10 20.49 9.89
C THR A 185 0.91 19.94 11.08
N ALA A 186 1.15 18.62 11.07
CA ALA A 186 1.90 17.83 12.02
C ALA A 186 3.44 17.90 11.98
N PHE A 187 4.09 18.54 11.00
CA PHE A 187 5.52 18.34 10.76
C PHE A 187 6.35 19.63 10.91
N ASN A 188 5.79 20.66 11.56
CA ASN A 188 6.45 21.96 11.69
C ASN A 188 7.85 21.91 12.32
N ASN A 189 8.30 20.79 12.93
CA ASN A 189 9.64 20.64 13.53
C ASN A 189 10.20 19.18 13.57
N GLY A 190 10.18 18.41 12.47
CA GLY A 190 11.12 17.28 12.35
C GLY A 190 10.58 15.88 12.62
N LEU A 191 9.79 15.39 11.68
CA LEU A 191 9.53 13.96 11.52
C LEU A 191 10.31 13.49 10.30
N THR A 192 10.90 12.30 10.39
CA THR A 192 11.64 11.70 9.28
C THR A 192 11.12 10.29 9.03
N ALA A 193 11.11 9.86 7.77
CA ALA A 193 10.81 8.48 7.44
C ALA A 193 12.11 7.79 6.97
N ASN A 194 12.34 6.57 7.46
CA ASN A 194 13.62 5.86 7.30
C ASN A 194 13.52 4.61 6.40
N ALA A 195 12.32 4.11 6.17
CA ALA A 195 12.11 2.97 5.28
C ALA A 195 10.65 2.90 4.84
N ILE A 196 10.42 2.37 3.64
CA ILE A 196 9.08 2.11 3.11
C ILE A 196 9.05 0.83 2.30
N TYR A 197 7.97 0.06 2.46
CA TYR A 197 7.86 -1.24 1.81
C TYR A 197 6.41 -1.58 1.48
N GLY A 198 6.22 -2.40 0.45
CA GLY A 198 4.91 -2.78 -0.08
C GLY A 198 4.67 -4.29 0.00
N VAL A 199 3.51 -4.68 0.50
CA VAL A 199 3.11 -6.09 0.66
C VAL A 199 1.62 -6.29 0.41
N PRO A 200 1.18 -7.53 0.11
CA PRO A 200 -0.23 -7.87 0.16
C PRO A 200 -0.64 -8.10 1.63
N ALA A 201 -1.82 -8.65 1.86
CA ALA A 201 -2.33 -8.96 3.20
C ALA A 201 -1.28 -9.65 4.10
N PRO A 202 -1.16 -9.28 5.38
CA PRO A 202 -0.13 -9.81 6.27
C PRO A 202 -0.21 -11.33 6.46
N GLY A 203 -1.40 -11.94 6.32
CA GLY A 203 -1.57 -13.39 6.32
C GLY A 203 -0.85 -14.09 5.17
N ALA A 204 -0.66 -13.39 4.04
CA ALA A 204 0.21 -13.86 2.97
C ALA A 204 1.70 -13.76 3.36
N VAL A 205 2.11 -12.88 4.27
CA VAL A 205 3.52 -12.75 4.66
C VAL A 205 3.88 -13.62 5.88
N ALA A 206 3.00 -13.74 6.88
CA ALA A 206 3.28 -14.47 8.13
C ALA A 206 3.52 -15.98 7.94
N LEU A 207 2.87 -16.60 6.95
CA LEU A 207 3.10 -18.00 6.60
C LEU A 207 4.55 -18.24 6.11
N LEU A 208 5.29 -17.19 5.73
CA LEU A 208 6.72 -17.22 5.42
C LEU A 208 7.58 -17.25 6.67
N GLY A 209 7.21 -16.48 7.70
CA GLY A 209 7.85 -16.54 9.00
C GLY A 209 7.74 -17.95 9.59
N LEU A 210 6.56 -18.56 9.47
CA LEU A 210 6.31 -19.94 9.91
C LEU A 210 7.00 -20.99 9.04
N ALA A 211 7.01 -20.84 7.71
CA ALA A 211 7.75 -21.75 6.81
C ALA A 211 9.27 -21.65 7.01
N GLY A 212 9.80 -20.45 7.26
CA GLY A 212 11.20 -20.19 7.60
C GLY A 212 11.61 -20.76 8.96
N LEU A 213 10.72 -20.73 9.95
CA LEU A 213 10.91 -21.41 11.24
C LEU A 213 10.74 -22.94 11.15
N ALA A 214 9.81 -23.44 10.33
CA ALA A 214 9.63 -24.87 10.10
C ALA A 214 10.79 -25.51 9.33
N GLY A 215 11.39 -24.76 8.38
CA GLY A 215 12.58 -25.18 7.63
C GLY A 215 13.86 -25.23 8.46
N ARG A 216 13.95 -24.47 9.57
CA ARG A 216 15.11 -24.47 10.47
C ARG A 216 15.10 -25.60 11.51
N ARG A 217 14.02 -26.36 11.62
CA ARG A 217 13.89 -27.49 12.57
C ARG A 217 14.22 -28.87 11.97
N ARG A 218 14.68 -28.91 10.71
CA ARG A 218 15.27 -30.10 10.08
C ARG A 218 16.64 -29.79 9.47
N ARG A 219 17.60 -29.45 10.32
CA ARG A 219 19.02 -29.80 10.13
C ARG A 219 19.63 -30.13 11.49
#